data_AF-A0A9W8EVI2-F1
#
_entry.id   AF-A0A9W8EVI2-F1
#
_cell.length_a   1.000
_cell.length_b   1.000
_cell.length_c   1.000
_cell.angle_alpha   90.00
_cell.angle_beta   90.00
_cell.angle_gamma   90.00
#
_symmetry.space_group_name_H-M   'P 1'
#
loop_
_entity.id
_entity.type
_entity.pdbx_description
1 polymer ?
#
loop_
_entity_poly.entity_id
_entity_poly.type
_entity_poly.pdbx_seq_one_letter_code
_entity_poly.pdbx_strand_id
1 'polypeptide(L)'
;MRRVLNTNVDGGVKVMYALTAIKGVGRRYANIVLKKADIDFSKRAGELSHDELERIVEIIQNPLQYKIPQWFLNRQKDRTSGKYWQLVSNAVDNSLREDLDRMKKVRVHRGLRHDWNLRVRGQHTKTTGRGGRTVGVTKKNEIGEYTRVEDAEEEVCELYSVYYSSNGSSRLDLVDPSKTELTVELTGGTKTLTLTIAQNPNINNELGQTGAVLWNSSIITSEYLARRSTHGWDFSTINAIELGSGCGLVSIAMHQLGARRVVATDQARMMKLLTRNTDCNRVVQLNRNRKPPTVLLATEYVWGRAPEDPRVLAEPVGMVVISDCVYHESVAPLLVRSLVDVCKSRSDVPVVVLVGQELRSDIVHAAFVAELLEHFDVYRVPVMPSVDTNYVLYAMWLRGSHSPEHTH
;
A
#
# COMPACT_ATOMS: atom_id res chain seq x y z
N MET A 1 20.67 5.24 27.27
CA MET A 1 20.92 5.49 25.84
C MET A 1 22.03 6.51 25.72
N ARG A 2 23.03 6.30 24.85
CA ARG A 2 24.08 7.31 24.59
C ARG A 2 24.21 7.55 23.09
N ARG A 3 24.32 8.81 22.67
CA ARG A 3 24.48 9.17 21.25
C ARG A 3 25.97 9.17 20.90
N VAL A 4 26.36 8.33 19.95
CA VAL A 4 27.74 8.21 19.47
C VAL A 4 27.71 8.30 17.95
N LEU A 5 28.50 9.20 17.36
CA LEU A 5 28.62 9.37 15.89
C LEU A 5 27.26 9.47 15.16
N ASN A 6 26.35 10.29 15.67
CA ASN A 6 24.98 10.46 15.14
C ASN A 6 24.08 9.21 15.19
N THR A 7 24.40 8.24 16.03
CA THR A 7 23.58 7.05 16.25
C THR A 7 23.27 6.88 17.73
N ASN A 8 22.03 6.50 18.04
CA ASN A 8 21.62 6.15 19.40
C ASN A 8 22.08 4.73 19.71
N VAL A 9 22.97 4.59 20.69
CA VAL A 9 23.51 3.31 21.14
C VAL A 9 22.82 2.88 22.42
N ASP A 10 22.37 1.62 22.44
CA ASP A 10 21.76 1.02 23.62
C ASP A 10 22.82 0.78 24.71
N GLY A 11 22.55 1.30 25.91
CA GLY A 11 23.43 1.18 27.07
C GLY A 11 23.34 -0.17 27.78
N GLY A 12 22.24 -0.91 27.58
CA GLY A 12 22.03 -2.22 28.20
C GLY A 12 22.88 -3.32 27.58
N VAL A 13 23.44 -3.10 26.39
CA VAL A 13 24.21 -4.11 25.65
C VAL A 13 25.72 -3.95 25.91
N LYS A 14 26.47 -5.05 25.82
CA LYS A 14 27.94 -5.01 25.86
C LYS A 14 28.48 -4.10 24.75
N VAL A 15 29.50 -3.31 25.08
CA VAL A 15 30.08 -2.28 24.22
C VAL A 15 30.39 -2.78 22.80
N MET A 16 30.95 -3.99 22.67
CA MET A 16 31.32 -4.57 21.37
C MET A 16 30.12 -4.71 20.41
N TYR A 17 28.94 -5.08 20.91
CA TYR A 17 27.74 -5.22 20.09
C TYR A 17 27.04 -3.87 19.93
N ALA A 18 27.05 -3.05 20.98
CA ALA A 18 26.43 -1.74 20.97
C ALA A 18 27.02 -0.84 19.86
N LEU A 19 28.35 -0.87 19.65
CA LEU A 19 29.01 -0.12 18.57
C LEU A 19 28.61 -0.57 17.17
N THR A 20 28.05 -1.78 16.99
CA THR A 20 27.62 -2.25 15.66
C THR A 20 26.33 -1.62 15.16
N ALA A 21 25.62 -0.89 16.04
CA ALA A 21 24.52 -0.03 15.64
C ALA A 21 24.99 1.11 14.71
N ILE A 22 26.27 1.53 14.83
CA ILE A 22 26.85 2.57 13.99
C ILE A 22 27.13 1.98 12.61
N LYS A 23 26.45 2.50 11.59
CA LYS A 23 26.64 2.06 10.20
C LYS A 23 28.09 2.25 9.78
N GLY A 24 28.69 1.21 9.20
CA GLY A 24 30.11 1.17 8.84
C GLY A 24 31.01 0.55 9.92
N VAL A 25 30.53 0.37 11.16
CA VAL A 25 31.26 -0.33 12.24
C VAL A 25 30.72 -1.75 12.40
N GLY A 26 31.46 -2.74 11.91
CA GLY A 26 31.11 -4.16 12.12
C GLY A 26 31.73 -4.73 13.41
N ARG A 27 31.27 -5.92 13.84
CA ARG A 27 31.78 -6.60 15.06
C ARG A 27 33.31 -6.70 15.11
N ARG A 28 33.94 -7.06 13.98
CA ARG A 28 35.40 -7.17 13.88
C ARG A 28 36.10 -5.82 14.05
N TYR A 29 35.51 -4.76 13.50
CA TYR A 29 36.06 -3.41 13.60
C TYR A 29 35.90 -2.87 15.03
N ALA A 30 34.71 -3.02 15.62
CA ALA A 30 34.46 -2.68 17.02
C ALA A 30 35.43 -3.40 17.96
N ASN A 31 35.71 -4.69 17.75
CA ASN A 31 36.67 -5.43 18.57
C ASN A 31 38.09 -4.83 18.50
N ILE A 32 38.58 -4.50 17.30
CA ILE A 32 39.90 -3.88 17.14
C ILE A 32 39.94 -2.48 17.76
N VAL A 33 38.89 -1.68 17.57
CA VAL A 33 38.79 -0.35 18.19
C VAL A 33 38.87 -0.47 19.71
N LEU A 34 38.14 -1.41 20.32
CA LEU A 34 38.18 -1.63 21.77
C LEU A 34 39.54 -2.11 22.28
N LYS A 35 40.22 -2.99 21.52
CA LYS A 35 41.59 -3.40 21.82
C LYS A 35 42.57 -2.23 21.79
N LYS A 36 42.38 -1.29 20.84
CA LYS A 36 43.23 -0.09 20.72
C LYS A 36 42.90 0.96 21.77
N ALA A 37 41.63 1.02 22.19
CA ALA A 37 41.17 1.87 23.28
C ALA A 37 41.48 1.29 24.67
N ASP A 38 41.98 0.06 24.76
CA ASP A 38 42.22 -0.65 26.03
C ASP A 38 40.96 -0.69 26.92
N ILE A 39 39.82 -1.05 26.31
CA ILE A 39 38.52 -1.16 27.00
C ILE A 39 38.10 -2.63 27.01
N ASP A 40 37.66 -3.10 28.18
CA ASP A 40 37.17 -4.46 28.34
C ASP A 40 35.89 -4.71 27.51
N PHE A 41 35.84 -5.86 26.85
CA PHE A 41 34.73 -6.30 26.02
C PHE A 41 33.49 -6.67 26.81
N SER A 42 33.64 -7.02 28.08
CA SER A 42 32.52 -7.43 28.93
C SER A 42 31.69 -6.24 29.44
N LYS A 43 32.30 -5.05 29.45
CA LYS A 43 31.69 -3.79 29.89
C LYS A 43 30.44 -3.45 29.10
N ARG A 44 29.42 -2.90 29.78
CA ARG A 44 28.19 -2.43 29.12
C ARG A 44 28.39 -1.02 28.57
N ALA A 45 27.71 -0.70 27.47
CA ALA A 45 27.84 0.61 26.84
C ALA A 45 27.35 1.77 27.71
N GLY A 46 26.44 1.51 28.66
CA GLY A 46 26.01 2.50 29.65
C GLY A 46 27.08 2.86 30.67
N GLU A 47 28.04 1.97 30.91
CA GLU A 47 29.10 2.10 31.93
C GLU A 47 30.36 2.80 31.41
N LEU A 48 30.40 3.15 30.11
CA LEU A 48 31.55 3.85 29.53
C LEU A 48 31.73 5.22 30.20
N SER A 49 32.96 5.63 30.49
CA SER A 49 33.25 7.03 30.87
C SER A 49 33.18 7.94 29.64
N HIS A 50 33.18 9.26 29.86
CA HIS A 50 33.25 10.21 28.76
C HIS A 50 34.57 10.07 27.99
N ASP A 51 35.69 10.01 28.71
CA ASP A 51 37.03 9.86 28.13
C ASP A 51 37.20 8.53 27.36
N GLU A 52 36.62 7.43 27.84
CA GLU A 52 36.59 6.16 27.11
C GLU A 52 35.83 6.29 25.78
N LEU A 53 34.73 7.04 25.78
CA LEU A 53 33.92 7.26 24.61
C LEU A 53 34.64 8.14 23.59
N GLU A 54 35.30 9.21 24.03
CA GLU A 54 36.12 10.07 23.16
C GLU A 54 37.25 9.29 22.50
N ARG A 55 37.98 8.46 23.26
CA ARG A 55 39.03 7.58 22.70
C ARG A 55 38.47 6.62 21.65
N ILE A 56 37.31 6.01 21.89
CA ILE A 56 36.64 5.16 20.89
C ILE A 56 36.35 5.96 19.60
N VAL A 57 35.78 7.15 19.74
CA VAL A 57 35.42 8.02 18.61
C VAL A 57 36.66 8.42 17.82
N GLU A 58 37.74 8.80 18.50
CA GLU A 58 39.00 9.21 17.88
C GLU A 58 39.63 8.07 17.07
N ILE A 59 39.66 6.85 17.61
CA ILE A 59 40.18 5.67 16.92
C ILE A 59 39.34 5.31 15.68
N ILE A 60 38.01 5.45 15.77
CA ILE A 60 37.10 5.21 14.64
C ILE A 60 37.34 6.23 13.52
N GLN A 61 37.53 7.51 13.86
CA GLN A 61 37.76 8.57 12.87
C GLN A 61 39.17 8.51 12.26
N ASN A 62 40.18 8.13 13.05
CA ASN A 62 41.60 8.16 12.65
C ASN A 62 42.30 6.78 12.75
N PRO A 63 41.78 5.70 12.14
CA PRO A 63 42.23 4.34 12.40
C PRO A 63 43.70 4.07 12.01
N LEU A 64 44.22 4.77 11.01
CA LEU A 64 45.59 4.60 10.55
C LEU A 64 46.63 5.08 11.58
N GLN A 65 46.30 6.11 12.37
CA GLN A 65 47.17 6.62 13.44
C GLN A 65 47.33 5.57 14.56
N TYR A 66 46.28 4.75 14.78
CA TYR A 66 46.25 3.69 15.78
C TYR A 66 46.76 2.33 15.28
N LYS A 67 47.51 2.32 14.17
CA LYS A 67 48.10 1.11 13.54
C LYS A 67 47.05 0.08 13.10
N ILE A 68 45.85 0.51 12.72
CA ILE A 68 44.88 -0.37 12.05
C ILE A 68 45.29 -0.46 10.56
N PRO A 69 45.47 -1.67 9.99
CA PRO A 69 45.96 -1.80 8.62
C PRO A 69 45.01 -1.23 7.57
N GLN A 70 45.58 -0.69 6.48
CA GLN A 70 44.83 -0.08 5.36
C GLN A 70 43.83 -1.06 4.73
N TRP A 71 44.21 -2.34 4.59
CA TRP A 71 43.37 -3.40 4.03
C TRP A 71 42.15 -3.73 4.90
N PHE A 72 42.12 -3.28 6.15
CA PHE A 72 41.02 -3.51 7.08
C PHE A 72 39.94 -2.42 7.01
N LEU A 73 40.23 -1.28 6.39
CA LEU A 73 39.29 -0.17 6.28
C LEU A 73 38.23 -0.44 5.20
N ASN A 74 37.05 0.14 5.36
CA ASN A 74 35.90 -0.12 4.48
C ASN A 74 35.89 0.68 3.17
N ARG A 75 36.69 1.75 3.03
CA ARG A 75 36.90 2.48 1.77
C ARG A 75 38.38 2.59 1.47
N GLN A 76 38.85 1.67 0.64
CA GLN A 76 40.24 1.58 0.25
C GLN A 76 40.48 2.31 -1.06
N LYS A 77 41.57 3.08 -1.12
CA LYS A 77 42.00 3.81 -2.32
C LYS A 77 40.82 4.56 -2.98
N ASP A 78 40.25 5.51 -2.23
CA ASP A 78 39.15 6.35 -2.70
C ASP A 78 39.47 6.95 -4.07
N ARG A 79 38.49 6.95 -4.97
CA ARG A 79 38.73 7.23 -6.38
C ARG A 79 39.09 8.69 -6.66
N THR A 80 38.66 9.61 -5.81
CA THR A 80 38.90 11.05 -5.96
C THR A 80 40.18 11.46 -5.21
N SER A 81 40.32 11.03 -3.96
CA SER A 81 41.41 11.46 -3.08
C SER A 81 42.62 10.51 -3.05
N GLY A 82 42.48 9.27 -3.50
CA GLY A 82 43.49 8.22 -3.39
C GLY A 82 43.73 7.70 -1.96
N LYS A 83 43.06 8.27 -0.96
CA LYS A 83 43.26 7.98 0.47
C LYS A 83 42.43 6.78 0.92
N TYR A 84 42.77 6.26 2.09
CA TYR A 84 42.06 5.15 2.75
C TYR A 84 41.24 5.71 3.90
N TRP A 85 39.96 5.33 3.97
CA TRP A 85 39.02 5.86 4.94
C TRP A 85 38.23 4.74 5.60
N GLN A 86 37.91 4.96 6.87
CA GLN A 86 36.80 4.28 7.51
C GLN A 86 35.59 5.22 7.46
N LEU A 87 34.62 4.90 6.58
CA LEU A 87 33.35 5.60 6.55
C LEU A 87 32.45 5.13 7.67
N VAL A 88 31.76 6.07 8.32
CA VAL A 88 30.79 5.81 9.38
C VAL A 88 29.51 6.63 9.19
N SER A 89 28.40 6.10 9.69
CA SER A 89 27.09 6.75 9.70
C SER A 89 26.70 7.23 8.29
N ASN A 90 26.27 8.48 8.13
CA ASN A 90 25.79 9.04 6.86
C ASN A 90 26.85 9.05 5.76
N ALA A 91 28.14 9.09 6.10
CA ALA A 91 29.21 9.08 5.10
C ALA A 91 29.21 7.80 4.26
N VAL A 92 28.79 6.66 4.84
CA VAL A 92 28.67 5.38 4.12
C VAL A 92 27.66 5.49 2.99
N ASP A 93 26.48 6.04 3.28
CA ASP A 93 25.39 6.16 2.30
C ASP A 93 25.68 7.20 1.23
N ASN A 94 26.23 8.36 1.64
CA ASN A 94 26.60 9.41 0.71
C ASN A 94 27.64 8.91 -0.30
N SER A 95 28.71 8.26 0.17
CA SER A 95 29.73 7.70 -0.73
C SER A 95 29.18 6.59 -1.63
N LEU A 96 28.31 5.72 -1.12
CA LEU A 96 27.67 4.69 -1.95
C LEU A 96 26.80 5.30 -3.04
N ARG A 97 26.02 6.32 -2.70
CA ARG A 97 25.17 7.05 -3.65
C ARG A 97 25.99 7.73 -4.73
N GLU A 98 27.04 8.46 -4.37
CA GLU A 98 27.96 9.09 -5.31
C GLU A 98 28.57 8.07 -6.28
N ASP A 99 28.99 6.90 -5.76
CA ASP A 99 29.54 5.82 -6.58
C ASP A 99 28.50 5.26 -7.57
N LEU A 100 27.24 5.08 -7.15
CA LEU A 100 26.13 4.61 -7.98
C LEU A 100 25.73 5.64 -9.04
N ASP A 101 25.48 6.88 -8.64
CA ASP A 101 25.04 7.97 -9.51
C ASP A 101 26.07 8.26 -10.60
N ARG A 102 27.36 8.21 -10.24
CA ARG A 102 28.43 8.29 -11.22
C ARG A 102 28.38 7.14 -12.23
N MET A 103 28.19 5.90 -11.78
CA MET A 103 28.12 4.75 -12.69
C MET A 103 26.93 4.88 -13.65
N LYS A 104 25.79 5.37 -13.16
CA LYS A 104 24.60 5.66 -13.98
C LYS A 104 24.90 6.75 -15.01
N LYS A 105 25.51 7.86 -14.59
CA LYS A 105 25.87 8.99 -15.46
C LYS A 105 26.83 8.60 -16.59
N VAL A 106 27.85 7.78 -16.30
CA VAL A 106 28.80 7.27 -17.31
C VAL A 106 28.20 6.13 -18.14
N ARG A 107 26.98 5.65 -17.82
CA ARG A 107 26.30 4.54 -18.49
C ARG A 107 27.13 3.26 -18.55
N VAL A 108 27.93 2.98 -17.52
CA VAL A 108 28.62 1.69 -17.42
C VAL A 108 27.60 0.58 -17.14
N HIS A 109 27.82 -0.63 -17.65
CA HIS A 109 26.86 -1.74 -17.54
C HIS A 109 26.37 -1.99 -16.10
N ARG A 110 27.26 -1.86 -15.10
CA ARG A 110 26.88 -1.99 -13.68
C ARG A 110 25.93 -0.87 -13.21
N GLY A 111 26.14 0.36 -13.69
CA GLY A 111 25.30 1.52 -13.41
C GLY A 111 23.91 1.39 -14.04
N LEU A 112 23.85 0.99 -15.31
CA LEU A 112 22.58 0.73 -16.01
C LEU A 112 21.76 -0.36 -15.32
N ARG A 113 22.40 -1.45 -14.87
CA ARG A 113 21.71 -2.49 -14.10
C ARG A 113 21.15 -1.98 -12.78
N HIS A 114 21.87 -1.11 -12.06
CA HIS A 114 21.33 -0.46 -10.86
C HIS A 114 20.17 0.48 -11.19
N ASP A 115 20.19 1.12 -12.36
CA ASP A 115 19.10 1.99 -12.82
C ASP A 115 17.82 1.21 -13.14
N TRP A 116 17.97 0.04 -13.74
CA TRP A 116 16.87 -0.90 -14.03
C TRP A 116 16.50 -1.82 -12.86
N ASN A 117 17.03 -1.60 -11.66
CA ASN A 117 16.83 -2.47 -10.49
C ASN A 117 17.16 -3.97 -10.74
N LEU A 118 18.15 -4.25 -11.59
CA LEU A 118 18.62 -5.60 -11.89
C LEU A 118 19.83 -6.00 -11.04
N ARG A 119 20.02 -7.31 -10.84
CA ARG A 119 21.21 -7.87 -10.18
C ARG A 119 22.47 -7.59 -11.00
N VAL A 120 23.57 -7.25 -10.33
CA VAL A 120 24.76 -6.64 -10.96
C VAL A 120 25.98 -7.57 -11.13
N ARG A 121 26.00 -8.76 -10.55
CA ARG A 121 27.17 -9.67 -10.54
C ARG A 121 26.96 -10.92 -11.41
N GLY A 122 26.28 -10.77 -12.53
CA GLY A 122 26.06 -11.87 -13.48
C GLY A 122 25.01 -12.90 -13.04
N GLN A 123 24.22 -12.61 -12.00
CA GLN A 123 23.09 -13.46 -11.63
C GLN A 123 22.07 -13.52 -12.77
N HIS A 124 21.52 -14.72 -13.03
CA HIS A 124 20.50 -14.94 -14.05
C HIS A 124 19.22 -14.20 -13.71
N THR A 125 18.76 -13.29 -14.57
CA THR A 125 17.52 -12.53 -14.35
C THR A 125 16.25 -13.36 -14.59
N LYS A 126 16.35 -14.49 -15.30
CA LYS A 126 15.22 -15.41 -15.58
C LYS A 126 14.79 -16.20 -14.34
N THR A 127 15.76 -16.68 -13.56
CA THR A 127 15.54 -17.60 -12.42
C THR A 127 15.81 -16.94 -11.07
N THR A 128 16.71 -15.95 -11.03
CA THR A 128 17.16 -15.30 -9.79
C THR A 128 16.91 -13.80 -9.83
N GLY A 129 16.83 -13.16 -8.66
CA GLY A 129 16.53 -11.74 -8.59
C GLY A 129 15.08 -11.39 -8.93
N ARG A 130 14.17 -12.37 -8.88
CA ARG A 130 12.73 -12.13 -8.83
C ARG A 130 12.45 -11.26 -7.59
N GLY A 131 12.06 -10.02 -7.84
CA GLY A 131 11.66 -9.05 -6.83
C GLY A 131 10.14 -9.01 -6.60
N GLY A 132 9.38 -9.88 -7.26
CA GLY A 132 7.98 -10.15 -6.96
C GLY A 132 7.84 -11.31 -5.97
N ARG A 133 6.74 -11.33 -5.21
CA ARG A 133 6.40 -12.42 -4.28
C ARG A 133 6.55 -13.79 -4.96
N THR A 134 7.24 -14.71 -4.30
CA THR A 134 7.29 -16.12 -4.70
C THR A 134 5.93 -16.75 -4.40
N VAL A 135 5.40 -17.58 -5.28
CA VAL A 135 4.20 -18.41 -5.01
C VAL A 135 4.62 -19.53 -4.06
N GLY A 136 4.76 -19.20 -2.77
CA GLY A 136 4.87 -20.19 -1.71
C GLY A 136 3.49 -20.75 -1.42
N VAL A 137 3.40 -22.05 -1.11
CA VAL A 137 2.20 -22.60 -0.49
C VAL A 137 2.17 -22.07 0.93
N THR A 138 1.45 -20.98 1.15
CA THR A 138 1.31 -20.40 2.49
C THR A 138 0.29 -21.18 3.30
N LYS A 139 0.67 -21.60 4.51
CA LYS A 139 -0.28 -22.06 5.53
C LYS A 139 -1.28 -20.94 5.85
N LYS A 140 -2.56 -21.30 5.87
CA LYS A 140 -3.83 -20.64 6.25
C LYS A 140 -3.92 -19.23 6.92
N ASN A 141 -2.85 -18.55 7.33
CA ASN A 141 -2.90 -17.30 8.10
C ASN A 141 -2.10 -16.17 7.44
N GLU A 142 -2.48 -15.73 6.23
CA GLU A 142 -1.78 -14.64 5.51
C GLU A 142 -2.69 -13.45 5.16
N ILE A 143 -3.62 -13.13 6.05
CA ILE A 143 -4.28 -11.82 6.12
C ILE A 143 -4.01 -11.36 7.55
N GLY A 144 -3.45 -10.16 7.74
CA GLY A 144 -3.29 -9.60 9.09
C GLY A 144 -4.63 -9.52 9.83
N GLU A 145 -4.62 -9.21 11.11
CA GLU A 145 -5.89 -8.99 11.81
C GLU A 145 -6.50 -7.64 11.38
N TYR A 146 -7.82 -7.61 11.25
CA TYR A 146 -8.56 -6.36 11.07
C TYR A 146 -8.32 -5.49 12.30
N THR A 147 -7.98 -4.23 12.10
CA THR A 147 -7.79 -3.27 13.20
C THR A 147 -9.06 -2.46 13.35
N ARG A 148 -9.68 -2.46 14.53
CA ARG A 148 -10.86 -1.62 14.79
C ARG A 148 -10.43 -0.16 14.81
N VAL A 149 -11.15 0.69 14.11
CA VAL A 149 -10.95 2.14 14.13
C VAL A 149 -11.88 2.73 15.20
N GLU A 150 -11.30 3.39 16.20
CA GLU A 150 -12.06 4.01 17.30
C GLU A 150 -12.09 5.54 17.22
N ASP A 151 -11.01 6.13 16.70
CA ASP A 151 -10.84 7.57 16.58
C ASP A 151 -10.32 7.96 15.18
N ALA A 152 -10.92 8.98 14.57
CA ALA A 152 -10.59 9.40 13.22
C ALA A 152 -9.23 10.12 13.13
N GLU A 153 -8.86 10.90 14.14
CA GLU A 153 -7.60 11.64 14.17
C GLU A 153 -6.43 10.68 14.43
N GLU A 154 -6.60 9.69 15.31
CA GLU A 154 -5.60 8.65 15.55
C GLU A 154 -5.35 7.81 14.29
N GLU A 155 -6.43 7.39 13.60
CA GLU A 155 -6.32 6.61 12.36
C GLU A 155 -5.56 7.37 11.27
N VAL A 156 -5.92 8.64 11.06
CA VAL A 156 -5.23 9.50 10.09
C VAL A 156 -3.78 9.76 10.51
N CYS A 157 -3.52 9.99 11.80
CA CYS A 157 -2.16 10.17 12.30
C CYS A 157 -1.29 8.94 11.99
N GLU A 158 -1.80 7.73 12.26
CA GLU A 158 -1.08 6.49 11.98
C GLU A 158 -0.84 6.31 10.47
N LEU A 159 -1.88 6.39 9.64
CA LEU A 159 -1.79 6.19 8.19
C LEU A 159 -0.86 7.20 7.52
N TYR A 160 -0.97 8.48 7.86
CA TYR A 160 -0.21 9.54 7.21
C TYR A 160 1.22 9.66 7.74
N SER A 161 1.51 9.21 8.97
CA SER A 161 2.89 9.16 9.48
C SER A 161 3.80 8.25 8.64
N VAL A 162 3.24 7.15 8.13
CA VAL A 162 3.93 6.21 7.24
C VAL A 162 4.02 6.78 5.82
N TYR A 163 2.96 7.44 5.34
CA TYR A 163 2.86 8.05 4.00
C TYR A 163 3.91 9.12 3.72
N TYR A 164 4.10 10.08 4.64
CA TYR A 164 5.07 11.18 4.44
C TYR A 164 6.54 10.73 4.44
N SER A 165 6.81 9.50 4.87
CA SER A 165 8.15 8.93 4.87
C SER A 165 8.57 8.37 3.50
N SER A 166 7.63 8.09 2.59
CA SER A 166 7.89 7.30 1.36
C SER A 166 7.71 8.06 0.04
N ASN A 167 6.90 9.12 -0.08
CA ASN A 167 6.76 9.86 -1.34
C ASN A 167 6.36 11.34 -1.17
N GLY A 168 7.20 12.25 -1.65
CA GLY A 168 6.92 13.69 -1.73
C GLY A 168 6.37 14.12 -3.09
N SER A 169 5.34 13.46 -3.63
CA SER A 169 4.77 13.82 -4.94
C SER A 169 3.28 14.12 -4.85
N SER A 170 2.93 15.39 -5.04
CA SER A 170 1.57 15.96 -5.11
C SER A 170 0.81 15.62 -6.40
N ARG A 171 0.98 14.41 -6.96
CA ARG A 171 0.47 14.03 -8.29
C ARG A 171 -0.61 12.96 -8.15
N LEU A 172 -1.80 13.20 -8.73
CA LEU A 172 -2.92 12.25 -8.77
C LEU A 172 -2.48 10.88 -9.31
N ASP A 173 -2.83 9.79 -8.63
CA ASP A 173 -2.40 8.44 -8.98
C ASP A 173 -3.36 7.74 -9.97
N LEU A 174 -3.40 8.30 -11.18
CA LEU A 174 -4.22 7.82 -12.30
C LEU A 174 -3.51 6.74 -13.11
N VAL A 175 -4.25 5.74 -13.57
CA VAL A 175 -3.71 4.68 -14.44
C VAL A 175 -3.64 5.18 -15.88
N ASP A 176 -2.42 5.48 -16.35
CA ASP A 176 -2.10 5.93 -17.72
C ASP A 176 -3.18 6.85 -18.33
N PRO A 177 -3.37 8.07 -17.78
CA PRO A 177 -4.47 8.96 -18.13
C PRO A 177 -4.41 9.49 -19.57
N SER A 178 -3.39 9.09 -20.36
CA SER A 178 -3.30 9.43 -21.78
C SER A 178 -4.07 8.46 -22.68
N LYS A 179 -4.39 7.26 -22.18
CA LYS A 179 -5.04 6.20 -22.95
C LYS A 179 -6.56 6.28 -22.85
N THR A 180 -7.22 5.95 -23.95
CA THR A 180 -8.69 5.83 -24.02
C THR A 180 -9.18 4.42 -23.70
N GLU A 181 -8.28 3.45 -23.57
CA GLU A 181 -8.58 2.07 -23.22
C GLU A 181 -7.39 1.45 -22.49
N LEU A 182 -7.68 0.69 -21.44
CA LEU A 182 -6.70 -0.02 -20.63
C LEU A 182 -7.07 -1.49 -20.51
N THR A 183 -6.05 -2.35 -20.53
CA THR A 183 -6.17 -3.73 -20.07
C THR A 183 -5.65 -3.83 -18.64
N VAL A 184 -6.52 -4.23 -17.72
CA VAL A 184 -6.21 -4.39 -16.30
C VAL A 184 -6.17 -5.88 -15.98
N GLU A 185 -5.04 -6.35 -15.45
CA GLU A 185 -4.89 -7.71 -14.95
C GLU A 185 -5.02 -7.71 -13.43
N LEU A 186 -6.07 -8.34 -12.91
CA LEU A 186 -6.31 -8.49 -11.48
C LEU A 186 -5.87 -9.89 -11.04
N THR A 187 -4.99 -9.97 -10.04
CA THR A 187 -4.49 -11.25 -9.54
C THR A 187 -4.97 -11.53 -8.11
N GLY A 188 -5.83 -12.55 -7.97
CA GLY A 188 -6.41 -12.99 -6.70
C GLY A 188 -6.24 -14.48 -6.47
N GLY A 189 -5.22 -14.86 -5.67
CA GLY A 189 -4.94 -16.28 -5.40
C GLY A 189 -4.55 -17.03 -6.67
N THR A 190 -5.35 -18.02 -7.07
CA THR A 190 -5.16 -18.80 -8.31
C THR A 190 -5.94 -18.26 -9.51
N LYS A 191 -6.72 -17.17 -9.34
CA LYS A 191 -7.50 -16.56 -10.42
C LYS A 191 -6.82 -15.30 -10.92
N THR A 192 -6.74 -15.19 -12.24
CA THR A 192 -6.35 -13.95 -12.93
C THR A 192 -7.53 -13.51 -13.79
N LEU A 193 -7.95 -12.26 -13.63
CA LEU A 193 -8.97 -11.63 -14.46
C LEU A 193 -8.29 -10.58 -15.34
N THR A 194 -8.58 -10.62 -16.64
CA THR A 194 -8.12 -9.59 -17.58
C THR A 194 -9.35 -8.82 -18.05
N LEU A 195 -9.41 -7.53 -17.70
CA LEU A 195 -10.54 -6.66 -17.98
C LEU A 195 -10.11 -5.53 -18.91
N THR A 196 -10.97 -5.16 -19.85
CA THR A 196 -10.72 -4.03 -20.75
C THR A 196 -11.61 -2.86 -20.37
N ILE A 197 -11.00 -1.77 -19.91
CA ILE A 197 -11.70 -0.60 -19.39
C ILE A 197 -11.46 0.58 -20.33
N ALA A 198 -12.52 1.10 -20.95
CA ALA A 198 -12.46 2.35 -21.66
C ALA A 198 -12.44 3.53 -20.68
N GLN A 199 -11.70 4.58 -21.04
CA GLN A 199 -11.61 5.85 -20.32
C GLN A 199 -11.87 7.00 -21.28
N ASN A 200 -12.19 8.17 -20.72
CA ASN A 200 -12.22 9.42 -21.46
C ASN A 200 -11.35 10.49 -20.78
N PRO A 201 -10.05 10.56 -21.12
CA PRO A 201 -9.13 11.55 -20.59
C PRO A 201 -9.53 13.01 -20.79
N ASN A 202 -10.22 13.31 -21.89
CA ASN A 202 -10.56 14.69 -22.25
C ASN A 202 -11.65 15.28 -21.35
N ILE A 203 -12.51 14.42 -20.80
CA ILE A 203 -13.60 14.79 -19.89
C ILE A 203 -13.07 15.04 -18.47
N ASN A 204 -11.90 14.50 -18.13
CA ASN A 204 -11.29 14.64 -16.79
C ASN A 204 -10.91 16.09 -16.41
N ASN A 205 -10.93 17.02 -17.37
CA ASN A 205 -10.50 18.41 -17.18
C ASN A 205 -11.66 19.41 -16.98
N GLU A 206 -12.93 18.99 -17.05
CA GLU A 206 -14.07 19.86 -16.75
C GLU A 206 -14.46 19.78 -15.26
N LEU A 207 -14.72 20.95 -14.64
CA LEU A 207 -15.12 21.17 -13.24
C LEU A 207 -15.72 19.94 -12.53
N GLY A 208 -14.89 19.22 -11.76
CA GLY A 208 -15.32 18.13 -10.87
C GLY A 208 -15.70 16.81 -11.56
N GLN A 209 -15.12 16.50 -12.72
CA GLN A 209 -15.37 15.26 -13.49
C GLN A 209 -14.20 14.26 -13.39
N THR A 210 -14.00 13.66 -12.21
CA THR A 210 -12.88 12.73 -11.96
C THR A 210 -13.17 11.27 -12.32
N GLY A 211 -14.43 10.90 -12.58
CA GLY A 211 -14.85 9.50 -12.81
C GLY A 211 -14.55 8.95 -14.21
N ALA A 212 -14.10 9.78 -15.15
CA ALA A 212 -13.87 9.39 -16.55
C ALA A 212 -12.55 8.64 -16.81
N VAL A 213 -11.68 8.56 -15.80
CA VAL A 213 -10.39 7.88 -15.83
C VAL A 213 -10.31 6.87 -14.70
N LEU A 214 -9.48 5.84 -14.86
CA LEU A 214 -9.32 4.79 -13.86
C LEU A 214 -8.34 5.23 -12.77
N TRP A 215 -8.75 5.01 -11.53
CA TRP A 215 -7.95 5.27 -10.33
C TRP A 215 -7.28 4.00 -9.83
N ASN A 216 -6.05 4.10 -9.32
CA ASN A 216 -5.32 2.96 -8.77
C ASN A 216 -6.03 2.33 -7.56
N SER A 217 -6.74 3.13 -6.78
CA SER A 217 -7.64 2.69 -5.71
C SER A 217 -8.66 1.64 -6.17
N SER A 218 -9.20 1.77 -7.38
CA SER A 218 -10.15 0.81 -7.96
C SER A 218 -9.47 -0.51 -8.31
N ILE A 219 -8.20 -0.48 -8.76
CA ILE A 219 -7.40 -1.69 -9.00
C ILE A 219 -7.16 -2.41 -7.67
N ILE A 220 -6.70 -1.69 -6.66
CA ILE A 220 -6.38 -2.23 -5.33
C ILE A 220 -7.62 -2.86 -4.68
N THR A 221 -8.75 -2.17 -4.74
CA THR A 221 -10.04 -2.68 -4.26
C THR A 221 -10.45 -3.94 -5.01
N SER A 222 -10.28 -3.96 -6.34
CA SER A 222 -10.61 -5.12 -7.18
C SER A 222 -9.68 -6.32 -6.93
N GLU A 223 -8.39 -6.09 -6.70
CA GLU A 223 -7.44 -7.13 -6.30
C GLU A 223 -7.79 -7.73 -4.94
N TYR A 224 -8.20 -6.90 -3.98
CA TYR A 224 -8.66 -7.37 -2.67
C TYR A 224 -9.85 -8.32 -2.81
N LEU A 225 -10.87 -7.91 -3.59
CA LEU A 225 -12.05 -8.72 -3.87
C LEU A 225 -11.67 -10.03 -4.60
N ALA A 226 -10.76 -9.96 -5.58
CA ALA A 226 -10.29 -11.14 -6.29
C ALA A 226 -9.61 -12.15 -5.35
N ARG A 227 -8.80 -11.68 -4.39
CA ARG A 227 -8.21 -12.54 -3.35
C ARG A 227 -9.25 -13.13 -2.43
N ARG A 228 -10.21 -12.34 -1.95
CA ARG A 228 -11.33 -12.82 -1.11
C ARG A 228 -12.18 -13.88 -1.80
N SER A 229 -12.31 -13.83 -3.13
CA SER A 229 -13.01 -14.86 -3.91
C SER A 229 -12.36 -16.25 -3.87
N THR A 230 -11.10 -16.32 -3.42
CA THR A 230 -10.36 -17.56 -3.20
C THR A 230 -10.19 -17.89 -1.72
N HIS A 231 -10.48 -16.93 -0.83
CA HIS A 231 -10.26 -17.00 0.61
C HIS A 231 -11.41 -16.30 1.35
N GLY A 232 -12.47 -17.05 1.65
CA GLY A 232 -13.53 -16.66 2.59
C GLY A 232 -14.85 -16.20 1.98
N TRP A 233 -14.85 -15.58 0.78
CA TRP A 233 -16.09 -15.02 0.21
C TRP A 233 -16.59 -15.81 -1.00
N ASP A 234 -17.78 -16.39 -0.87
CA ASP A 234 -18.51 -16.97 -2.00
C ASP A 234 -19.39 -15.91 -2.68
N PHE A 235 -18.83 -15.26 -3.71
CA PHE A 235 -19.52 -14.25 -4.49
C PHE A 235 -20.82 -14.74 -5.13
N SER A 236 -21.01 -16.05 -5.36
CA SER A 236 -22.25 -16.56 -5.96
C SER A 236 -23.51 -16.32 -5.11
N THR A 237 -23.32 -15.97 -3.83
CA THR A 237 -24.38 -15.62 -2.89
C THR A 237 -24.56 -14.10 -2.71
N ILE A 238 -23.67 -13.29 -3.30
CA ILE A 238 -23.57 -11.86 -3.03
C ILE A 238 -24.33 -11.06 -4.10
N ASN A 239 -25.25 -10.23 -3.60
CA ASN A 239 -25.81 -9.10 -4.33
C ASN A 239 -25.08 -7.84 -3.88
N ALA A 240 -24.33 -7.22 -4.79
CA ALA A 240 -23.48 -6.07 -4.52
C ALA A 240 -24.00 -4.79 -5.19
N ILE A 241 -23.75 -3.65 -4.54
CA ILE A 241 -23.90 -2.32 -5.12
C ILE A 241 -22.56 -1.61 -5.04
N GLU A 242 -22.12 -0.98 -6.13
CA GLU A 242 -21.01 -0.03 -6.10
C GLU A 242 -21.56 1.39 -6.18
N LEU A 243 -21.15 2.27 -5.26
CA LEU A 243 -21.48 3.69 -5.29
C LEU A 243 -20.29 4.46 -5.86
N GLY A 244 -20.52 5.26 -6.91
CA GLY A 244 -19.47 6.02 -7.59
C GLY A 244 -18.55 5.14 -8.44
N SER A 245 -19.14 4.32 -9.31
CA SER A 245 -18.42 3.33 -10.12
C SER A 245 -17.40 3.93 -11.10
N GLY A 246 -17.55 5.19 -11.51
CA GLY A 246 -16.70 5.82 -12.52
C GLY A 246 -16.64 5.00 -13.82
N CYS A 247 -15.47 4.45 -14.14
CA CYS A 247 -15.28 3.53 -15.27
C CYS A 247 -15.89 2.13 -15.07
N GLY A 248 -16.26 1.75 -13.85
CA GLY A 248 -16.94 0.49 -13.51
C GLY A 248 -16.02 -0.71 -13.26
N LEU A 249 -14.72 -0.51 -13.06
CA LEU A 249 -13.76 -1.61 -12.87
C LEU A 249 -14.17 -2.55 -11.74
N VAL A 250 -14.51 -2.01 -10.55
CA VAL A 250 -14.81 -2.84 -9.38
C VAL A 250 -16.11 -3.62 -9.57
N SER A 251 -17.15 -2.98 -10.12
CA SER A 251 -18.40 -3.65 -10.50
C SER A 251 -18.18 -4.79 -11.50
N ILE A 252 -17.39 -4.55 -12.55
CA ILE A 252 -17.06 -5.57 -13.55
C ILE A 252 -16.26 -6.70 -12.91
N ALA A 253 -15.30 -6.38 -12.03
CA ALA A 253 -14.53 -7.37 -11.29
C ALA A 253 -15.44 -8.25 -10.41
N MET A 254 -16.32 -7.67 -9.60
CA MET A 254 -17.28 -8.43 -8.78
C MET A 254 -18.15 -9.36 -9.64
N HIS A 255 -18.64 -8.86 -10.78
CA HIS A 255 -19.43 -9.65 -11.73
C HIS A 255 -18.62 -10.84 -12.28
N GLN A 256 -17.38 -10.63 -12.69
CA GLN A 256 -16.48 -11.67 -13.21
C GLN A 256 -16.04 -12.68 -12.14
N LEU A 257 -15.96 -12.25 -10.87
CA LEU A 257 -15.72 -13.12 -9.72
C LEU A 257 -16.91 -14.03 -9.40
N GLY A 258 -18.10 -13.71 -9.94
CA GLY A 258 -19.30 -14.54 -9.85
C GLY A 258 -20.39 -13.97 -8.95
N ALA A 259 -20.37 -12.66 -8.63
CA ALA A 259 -21.44 -12.01 -7.90
C ALA A 259 -22.80 -12.28 -8.57
N ARG A 260 -23.79 -12.77 -7.81
CA ARG A 260 -25.13 -13.06 -8.32
C ARG A 260 -25.73 -11.84 -9.02
N ARG A 261 -25.58 -10.68 -8.38
CA ARG A 261 -26.07 -9.40 -8.87
C ARG A 261 -25.10 -8.29 -8.51
N VAL A 262 -24.80 -7.43 -9.46
CA VAL A 262 -24.00 -6.21 -9.26
C VAL A 262 -24.75 -5.03 -9.83
N VAL A 263 -24.98 -4.00 -9.02
CA VAL A 263 -25.49 -2.71 -9.46
C VAL A 263 -24.36 -1.69 -9.41
N ALA A 264 -23.84 -1.33 -10.58
CA ALA A 264 -22.88 -0.26 -10.75
C ALA A 264 -23.63 1.07 -10.79
N THR A 265 -23.32 1.99 -9.88
CA THR A 265 -24.03 3.27 -9.80
C THR A 265 -23.12 4.47 -9.87
N ASP A 266 -23.56 5.51 -10.57
CA ASP A 266 -22.88 6.79 -10.65
C ASP A 266 -23.88 7.89 -11.05
N GLN A 267 -23.40 9.11 -11.31
CA GLN A 267 -24.20 10.24 -11.78
C GLN A 267 -24.55 10.08 -13.27
N ALA A 268 -25.66 10.69 -13.73
CA ALA A 268 -26.12 10.65 -15.13
C ALA A 268 -24.99 10.83 -16.18
N ARG A 269 -24.06 11.75 -15.91
CA ARG A 269 -22.92 12.07 -16.80
C ARG A 269 -21.98 10.89 -17.05
N MET A 270 -21.85 9.97 -16.10
CA MET A 270 -20.97 8.80 -16.20
C MET A 270 -21.63 7.61 -16.89
N MET A 271 -22.96 7.60 -17.01
CA MET A 271 -23.73 6.44 -17.48
C MET A 271 -23.29 5.93 -18.85
N LYS A 272 -22.98 6.82 -19.80
CA LYS A 272 -22.52 6.39 -21.14
C LYS A 272 -21.23 5.57 -21.09
N LEU A 273 -20.24 6.01 -20.31
CA LEU A 273 -18.96 5.32 -20.17
C LEU A 273 -19.14 4.02 -19.36
N LEU A 274 -19.88 4.11 -18.25
CA LEU A 274 -20.15 2.97 -17.38
C LEU A 274 -20.88 1.86 -18.12
N THR A 275 -21.98 2.18 -18.81
CA THR A 275 -22.73 1.20 -19.61
C THR A 275 -21.85 0.56 -20.67
N ARG A 276 -21.08 1.35 -21.43
CA ARG A 276 -20.12 0.81 -22.42
C ARG A 276 -19.16 -0.20 -21.79
N ASN A 277 -18.54 0.13 -20.67
CA ASN A 277 -17.59 -0.76 -20.01
C ASN A 277 -18.27 -2.02 -19.48
N THR A 278 -19.46 -1.90 -18.88
CA THR A 278 -20.22 -3.07 -18.41
C THR A 278 -20.62 -4.00 -19.55
N ASP A 279 -21.03 -3.46 -20.71
CA ASP A 279 -21.43 -4.25 -21.87
C ASP A 279 -20.23 -4.91 -22.56
N CYS A 280 -19.12 -4.18 -22.72
CA CYS A 280 -17.89 -4.72 -23.31
C CYS A 280 -17.29 -5.87 -22.49
N ASN A 281 -17.52 -5.90 -21.18
CA ASN A 281 -17.00 -6.93 -20.27
C ASN A 281 -18.06 -7.95 -19.82
N ARG A 282 -19.27 -7.94 -20.40
CA ARG A 282 -20.31 -8.96 -20.15
C ARG A 282 -19.97 -10.34 -20.74
N VAL A 283 -19.04 -10.41 -21.70
CA VAL A 283 -18.77 -11.62 -22.49
C VAL A 283 -17.34 -12.12 -22.27
N VAL A 284 -17.11 -12.97 -21.26
CA VAL A 284 -16.20 -14.14 -21.30
C VAL A 284 -16.54 -15.10 -20.13
N GLN A 285 -17.55 -15.96 -20.26
CA GLN A 285 -17.56 -17.29 -19.60
C GLN A 285 -18.21 -18.33 -20.54
N LEU A 286 -17.45 -18.73 -21.56
CA LEU A 286 -17.62 -20.06 -22.17
C LEU A 286 -17.01 -21.09 -21.21
N ASN A 287 -17.71 -21.43 -20.12
CA ASN A 287 -17.46 -22.66 -19.39
C ASN A 287 -18.78 -23.33 -19.01
N ARG A 288 -18.97 -24.52 -19.58
CA ARG A 288 -20.22 -25.28 -19.75
C ARG A 288 -20.87 -25.83 -18.48
N ASN A 289 -20.42 -25.47 -17.28
CA ASN A 289 -20.92 -26.07 -16.04
C ASN A 289 -21.58 -25.04 -15.11
N ARG A 290 -22.92 -24.95 -15.23
CA ARG A 290 -23.93 -24.54 -14.24
C ARG A 290 -23.46 -23.55 -13.15
N LYS A 291 -23.22 -22.29 -13.51
CA LYS A 291 -23.35 -21.18 -12.56
C LYS A 291 -24.67 -20.44 -12.82
N PRO A 292 -25.37 -19.96 -11.78
CA PRO A 292 -26.56 -19.13 -11.98
C PRO A 292 -26.19 -17.88 -12.81
N PRO A 293 -27.14 -17.34 -13.60
CA PRO A 293 -26.89 -16.14 -14.38
C PRO A 293 -26.51 -14.99 -13.45
N THR A 294 -25.32 -14.43 -13.65
CA THR A 294 -24.88 -13.23 -12.94
C THR A 294 -25.47 -12.00 -13.64
N VAL A 295 -25.99 -11.05 -12.87
CA VAL A 295 -26.57 -9.81 -13.39
C VAL A 295 -25.62 -8.66 -13.13
N LEU A 296 -25.30 -7.86 -14.16
CA LEU A 296 -24.58 -6.60 -14.03
C LEU A 296 -25.46 -5.48 -14.61
N LEU A 297 -25.88 -4.54 -13.77
CA LEU A 297 -26.72 -3.41 -14.12
C LEU A 297 -25.95 -2.11 -13.87
N ALA A 298 -25.89 -1.22 -14.85
CA ALA A 298 -25.46 0.16 -14.68
C ALA A 298 -26.69 1.05 -14.54
N THR A 299 -26.76 1.90 -13.50
CA THR A 299 -27.86 2.86 -13.33
C THR A 299 -27.43 4.09 -12.54
N GLU A 300 -28.23 5.15 -12.61
CA GLU A 300 -27.95 6.38 -11.88
C GLU A 300 -28.28 6.25 -10.38
N TYR A 301 -27.41 6.77 -9.53
CA TYR A 301 -27.70 6.99 -8.12
C TYR A 301 -26.98 8.23 -7.60
N VAL A 302 -27.76 9.26 -7.25
CA VAL A 302 -27.26 10.50 -6.65
C VAL A 302 -27.22 10.37 -5.13
N TRP A 303 -26.05 10.58 -4.54
CA TRP A 303 -25.85 10.46 -3.10
C TRP A 303 -26.68 11.45 -2.28
N GLY A 304 -27.05 11.05 -1.06
CA GLY A 304 -27.86 11.83 -0.13
C GLY A 304 -29.35 11.87 -0.45
N ARG A 305 -29.79 11.16 -1.50
CA ARG A 305 -31.19 11.01 -1.91
C ARG A 305 -31.57 9.53 -1.94
N ALA A 306 -32.86 9.23 -1.98
CA ALA A 306 -33.31 7.87 -2.28
C ALA A 306 -33.03 7.53 -3.76
N PRO A 307 -32.71 6.27 -4.11
CA PRO A 307 -32.54 5.86 -5.50
C PRO A 307 -33.81 6.11 -6.31
N GLU A 308 -33.70 6.86 -7.41
CA GLU A 308 -34.83 7.09 -8.32
C GLU A 308 -35.17 5.82 -9.11
N ASP A 309 -34.16 5.03 -9.48
CA ASP A 309 -34.33 3.73 -10.11
C ASP A 309 -34.60 2.65 -9.04
N PRO A 310 -35.82 2.08 -8.96
CA PRO A 310 -36.15 1.07 -7.97
C PRO A 310 -35.33 -0.21 -8.14
N ARG A 311 -34.70 -0.41 -9.31
CA ARG A 311 -33.80 -1.53 -9.53
C ARG A 311 -32.61 -1.48 -8.59
N VAL A 312 -32.14 -0.33 -8.11
CA VAL A 312 -30.98 -0.25 -7.20
C VAL A 312 -31.19 -1.18 -5.98
N LEU A 313 -32.35 -1.10 -5.35
CA LEU A 313 -32.71 -1.85 -4.14
C LEU A 313 -33.75 -2.96 -4.39
N ALA A 314 -33.88 -3.43 -5.63
CA ALA A 314 -34.88 -4.45 -6.00
C ALA A 314 -34.63 -5.84 -5.38
N GLU A 315 -33.38 -6.14 -5.02
CA GLU A 315 -33.01 -7.38 -4.32
C GLU A 315 -32.24 -7.04 -3.02
N PRO A 316 -32.28 -7.91 -1.99
CA PRO A 316 -31.47 -7.76 -0.79
C PRO A 316 -29.99 -7.56 -1.14
N VAL A 317 -29.36 -6.55 -0.53
CA VAL A 317 -27.95 -6.21 -0.74
C VAL A 317 -27.12 -6.86 0.35
N GLY A 318 -26.10 -7.64 -0.02
CA GLY A 318 -25.16 -8.22 0.94
C GLY A 318 -23.84 -7.44 1.03
N MET A 319 -23.55 -6.61 0.03
CA MET A 319 -22.31 -5.86 -0.05
C MET A 319 -22.49 -4.50 -0.71
N VAL A 320 -21.87 -3.48 -0.13
CA VAL A 320 -21.69 -2.18 -0.78
C VAL A 320 -20.20 -1.91 -0.93
N VAL A 321 -19.77 -1.48 -2.11
CA VAL A 321 -18.37 -1.12 -2.36
C VAL A 321 -18.28 0.33 -2.79
N ILE A 322 -17.27 1.02 -2.27
CA ILE A 322 -16.89 2.37 -2.67
C ILE A 322 -15.39 2.34 -2.95
N SER A 323 -14.99 2.91 -4.08
CA SER A 323 -13.60 3.15 -4.40
C SER A 323 -13.39 4.63 -4.65
N ASP A 324 -12.70 5.29 -3.72
CA ASP A 324 -12.07 6.61 -3.92
C ASP A 324 -13.03 7.72 -4.34
N CYS A 325 -14.17 7.72 -3.67
CA CYS A 325 -15.27 8.62 -3.92
C CYS A 325 -15.22 9.91 -3.10
N VAL A 326 -14.37 9.97 -2.07
CA VAL A 326 -14.26 11.11 -1.17
C VAL A 326 -12.99 11.89 -1.46
N TYR A 327 -13.17 13.07 -2.06
CA TYR A 327 -12.11 14.03 -2.42
C TYR A 327 -12.36 15.44 -1.87
N HIS A 328 -13.49 15.66 -1.20
CA HIS A 328 -13.89 16.93 -0.59
C HIS A 328 -14.79 16.66 0.62
N GLU A 329 -14.68 17.44 1.69
CA GLU A 329 -15.44 17.22 2.94
C GLU A 329 -16.96 17.23 2.73
N SER A 330 -17.45 18.10 1.83
CA SER A 330 -18.89 18.22 1.56
C SER A 330 -19.54 16.98 0.95
N VAL A 331 -18.77 16.06 0.36
CA VAL A 331 -19.34 14.84 -0.24
C VAL A 331 -19.51 13.70 0.79
N ALA A 332 -18.75 13.73 1.90
CA ALA A 332 -18.75 12.66 2.89
C ALA A 332 -20.15 12.44 3.52
N PRO A 333 -20.85 13.46 4.05
CA PRO A 333 -22.17 13.25 4.66
C PRO A 333 -23.22 12.71 3.68
N LEU A 334 -23.17 13.13 2.41
CA LEU A 334 -24.09 12.66 1.37
C LEU A 334 -23.86 11.18 1.07
N LEU A 335 -22.60 10.77 0.94
CA LEU A 335 -22.21 9.39 0.68
C LEU A 335 -22.54 8.49 1.87
N VAL A 336 -22.20 8.90 3.09
CA VAL A 336 -22.48 8.12 4.31
C VAL A 336 -23.97 7.96 4.53
N ARG A 337 -24.78 9.00 4.28
CA ARG A 337 -26.23 8.87 4.30
C ARG A 337 -26.73 7.81 3.31
N SER A 338 -26.23 7.80 2.08
CA SER A 338 -26.59 6.79 1.09
C SER A 338 -26.15 5.38 1.49
N LEU A 339 -24.99 5.21 2.14
CA LEU A 339 -24.57 3.94 2.71
C LEU A 339 -25.54 3.45 3.78
N VAL A 340 -25.93 4.32 4.71
CA VAL A 340 -26.89 4.02 5.77
C VAL A 340 -28.24 3.60 5.17
N ASP A 341 -28.74 4.34 4.17
CA ASP A 341 -30.01 4.04 3.51
C ASP A 341 -29.97 2.67 2.79
N VAL A 342 -28.87 2.35 2.10
CA VAL A 342 -28.69 1.03 1.47
C VAL A 342 -28.63 -0.07 2.53
N CYS A 343 -27.89 0.13 3.62
CA CYS A 343 -27.78 -0.85 4.70
C CYS A 343 -29.10 -1.06 5.45
N LYS A 344 -29.93 -0.03 5.58
CA LYS A 344 -31.26 -0.09 6.22
C LYS A 344 -32.35 -0.65 5.30
N SER A 345 -32.08 -0.79 4.00
CA SER A 345 -33.09 -1.24 3.04
C SER A 345 -33.65 -2.63 3.36
N ARG A 346 -32.90 -3.48 4.09
CA ARG A 346 -33.40 -4.72 4.73
C ARG A 346 -32.63 -5.07 6.01
N SER A 347 -33.32 -5.75 6.95
CA SER A 347 -32.87 -5.95 8.34
C SER A 347 -32.41 -7.38 8.68
N ASP A 348 -32.51 -8.33 7.75
CA ASP A 348 -32.33 -9.76 8.01
C ASP A 348 -30.90 -10.28 7.80
N VAL A 349 -30.08 -9.57 7.03
CA VAL A 349 -28.68 -9.95 6.75
C VAL A 349 -27.78 -8.73 6.92
N PRO A 350 -26.69 -8.82 7.70
CA PRO A 350 -25.74 -7.72 7.84
C PRO A 350 -25.09 -7.41 6.49
N VAL A 351 -25.10 -6.13 6.11
CA VAL A 351 -24.48 -5.65 4.87
C VAL A 351 -23.02 -5.31 5.15
N VAL A 352 -22.11 -5.90 4.38
CA VAL A 352 -20.69 -5.53 4.43
C VAL A 352 -20.46 -4.30 3.57
N VAL A 353 -19.96 -3.23 4.15
CA VAL A 353 -19.52 -2.05 3.40
C VAL A 353 -17.99 -2.07 3.27
N LEU A 354 -17.49 -2.05 2.04
CA LEU A 354 -16.06 -2.01 1.73
C LEU A 354 -15.71 -0.64 1.12
N VAL A 355 -14.74 0.04 1.69
CA VAL A 355 -14.27 1.35 1.24
C VAL A 355 -12.80 1.28 0.92
N GLY A 356 -12.42 1.54 -0.33
CA GLY A 356 -11.03 1.77 -0.72
C GLY A 356 -10.77 3.26 -0.92
N GLN A 357 -9.73 3.79 -0.28
CA GLN A 357 -9.42 5.23 -0.30
C GLN A 357 -7.94 5.46 -0.55
N GLU A 358 -7.61 6.41 -1.42
CA GLU A 358 -6.24 6.93 -1.56
C GLU A 358 -5.97 7.98 -0.47
N LEU A 359 -4.81 7.88 0.17
CA LEU A 359 -4.34 8.84 1.17
C LEU A 359 -3.85 10.11 0.46
N ARG A 360 -4.67 11.17 0.48
CA ARG A 360 -4.38 12.47 -0.19
C ARG A 360 -4.35 13.66 0.74
N SER A 361 -5.42 13.81 1.53
CA SER A 361 -5.55 14.86 2.54
C SER A 361 -6.00 14.21 3.83
N ASP A 362 -5.18 14.37 4.84
CA ASP A 362 -5.44 14.01 6.23
C ASP A 362 -6.75 14.63 6.72
N ILE A 363 -6.97 15.92 6.45
CA ILE A 363 -8.18 16.65 6.86
C ILE A 363 -9.46 16.03 6.24
N VAL A 364 -9.47 15.85 4.92
CA VAL A 364 -10.64 15.27 4.22
C VAL A 364 -10.90 13.84 4.68
N HIS A 365 -9.83 13.07 4.91
CA HIS A 365 -9.94 11.69 5.34
C HIS A 365 -10.41 11.59 6.80
N ALA A 366 -9.94 12.46 7.70
CA ALA A 366 -10.39 12.52 9.10
C ALA A 366 -11.89 12.85 9.15
N ALA A 367 -12.33 13.85 8.40
CA ALA A 367 -13.75 14.20 8.31
C ALA A 367 -14.60 13.04 7.80
N PHE A 368 -14.11 12.29 6.81
CA PHE A 368 -14.82 11.12 6.30
C PHE A 368 -14.89 9.97 7.30
N VAL A 369 -13.77 9.64 7.96
CA VAL A 369 -13.73 8.58 8.98
C VAL A 369 -14.61 8.96 10.18
N ALA A 370 -14.60 10.22 10.60
CA ALA A 370 -15.48 10.71 11.67
C ALA A 370 -16.96 10.47 11.33
N GLU A 371 -17.40 10.86 10.13
CA GLU A 371 -18.77 10.63 9.66
C GLU A 371 -19.12 9.12 9.60
N LEU A 372 -18.18 8.28 9.16
CA LEU A 372 -18.36 6.82 9.16
C LEU A 372 -18.51 6.27 10.58
N LEU A 373 -17.68 6.72 11.52
CA LEU A 373 -17.70 6.28 12.92
C LEU A 373 -18.97 6.70 13.65
N GLU A 374 -19.75 7.68 13.18
CA GLU A 374 -21.06 7.98 13.76
C GLU A 374 -22.06 6.83 13.57
N HIS A 375 -21.96 6.11 12.44
CA HIS A 375 -22.97 5.17 11.99
C HIS A 375 -22.50 3.71 11.90
N PHE A 376 -21.20 3.48 11.73
CA PHE A 376 -20.64 2.17 11.41
C PHE A 376 -19.63 1.70 12.47
N ASP A 377 -19.54 0.38 12.65
CA ASP A 377 -18.37 -0.28 13.23
C ASP A 377 -17.33 -0.43 12.13
N VAL A 378 -16.26 0.38 12.19
CA VAL A 378 -15.25 0.51 11.14
C VAL A 378 -14.00 -0.29 11.49
N TYR A 379 -13.52 -1.08 10.53
CA TYR A 379 -12.31 -1.86 10.66
C TYR A 379 -11.36 -1.59 9.49
N ARG A 380 -10.13 -1.17 9.80
CA ARG A 380 -9.04 -1.14 8.82
C ARG A 380 -8.68 -2.56 8.42
N VAL A 381 -8.73 -2.81 7.11
CA VAL A 381 -8.27 -4.05 6.49
C VAL A 381 -6.74 -4.04 6.49
N PRO A 382 -6.09 -5.15 6.90
CA PRO A 382 -4.63 -5.24 6.89
C PRO A 382 -4.06 -5.01 5.49
N VAL A 383 -2.97 -4.24 5.44
CA VAL A 383 -2.28 -3.91 4.19
C VAL A 383 -1.89 -5.19 3.46
N MET A 384 -2.46 -5.37 2.28
CA MET A 384 -2.06 -6.44 1.39
C MET A 384 -0.58 -6.24 1.04
N PRO A 385 0.31 -7.24 1.16
CA PRO A 385 1.75 -7.02 0.97
C PRO A 385 2.21 -6.66 -0.46
N SER A 386 1.25 -6.46 -1.37
CA SER A 386 1.43 -5.98 -2.75
C SER A 386 0.84 -4.59 -2.99
N VAL A 387 0.18 -3.99 -2.00
CA VAL A 387 -0.50 -2.69 -2.13
C VAL A 387 0.46 -1.61 -1.66
N ASP A 388 0.56 -0.56 -2.48
CA ASP A 388 1.31 0.64 -2.16
C ASP A 388 0.80 1.25 -0.84
N THR A 389 1.69 1.82 -0.01
CA THR A 389 1.34 2.37 1.32
C THR A 389 0.43 3.60 1.25
N ASN A 390 0.06 4.02 0.05
CA ASN A 390 -0.73 5.21 -0.24
C ASN A 390 -2.24 4.95 -0.21
N TYR A 391 -2.67 3.76 0.17
CA TYR A 391 -4.06 3.35 0.13
C TYR A 391 -4.48 2.67 1.42
N VAL A 392 -5.72 2.90 1.83
CA VAL A 392 -6.38 2.20 2.92
C VAL A 392 -7.64 1.51 2.42
N LEU A 393 -7.93 0.36 3.00
CA LEU A 393 -9.19 -0.35 2.83
C LEU A 393 -9.87 -0.43 4.19
N TYR A 394 -11.16 -0.10 4.24
CA TYR A 394 -12.00 -0.30 5.42
C TYR A 394 -13.10 -1.31 5.11
N ALA A 395 -13.35 -2.21 6.03
CA ALA A 395 -14.56 -3.03 6.09
C ALA A 395 -15.39 -2.58 7.28
N MET A 396 -16.69 -2.40 7.08
CA MET A 396 -17.55 -1.85 8.13
C MET A 396 -18.98 -2.40 8.06
N TRP A 397 -19.66 -2.32 9.20
CA TRP A 397 -21.04 -2.76 9.39
C TRP A 397 -21.83 -1.66 10.08
N LEU A 398 -23.12 -1.54 9.75
CA LEU A 398 -23.98 -0.53 10.39
C LEU A 398 -24.09 -0.86 11.89
N ARG A 399 -23.87 0.12 12.77
CA ARG A 399 -23.96 -0.09 14.22
C ARG A 399 -25.33 -0.63 14.62
N GLY A 400 -25.34 -1.63 15.50
CA GLY A 400 -26.57 -2.28 15.95
C GLY A 400 -27.19 -3.26 14.95
N SER A 401 -26.67 -3.36 13.72
CA SER A 401 -26.81 -4.57 12.90
C SER A 401 -25.75 -5.56 13.36
N HIS A 402 -26.10 -6.86 13.51
CA HIS A 402 -25.26 -7.90 14.12
C HIS A 402 -23.75 -7.71 13.86
N SER A 403 -22.98 -7.39 14.91
CA SER A 403 -21.54 -7.16 14.84
C SER A 403 -20.78 -8.48 14.56
N PRO A 404 -19.64 -8.42 13.85
CA PRO A 404 -18.90 -9.61 13.44
C PRO A 404 -18.02 -10.12 14.59
N GLU A 405 -18.61 -10.59 15.68
CA GLU A 405 -17.86 -11.50 16.57
C GLU A 405 -17.66 -12.88 15.92
N HIS A 406 -18.32 -13.19 14.78
CA HIS A 406 -18.42 -14.56 14.24
C HIS A 406 -18.30 -14.77 12.72
N THR A 407 -17.69 -13.89 11.92
CA THR A 407 -17.45 -14.19 10.50
C THR A 407 -15.99 -14.06 10.09
N HIS A 408 -15.31 -15.22 10.09
CA HIS A 408 -13.96 -15.46 9.57
C HIS A 408 -13.85 -15.32 8.05
#